data_AF-A0A2I4ALN1-F1
#
_entry.id   AF-A0A2I4ALN1-F1
#
_cell.length_a   1.000
_cell.length_b   1.000
_cell.length_c   1.000
_cell.angle_alpha   90.00
_cell.angle_beta   90.00
_cell.angle_gamma   90.00
#
_symmetry.space_group_name_H-M   'P 1'
#
loop_
_entity.id
_entity.type
_entity.pdbx_description
1 polymer ?
#
loop_
_entity_poly.entity_id
_entity_poly.type
_entity_poly.pdbx_seq_one_letter_code
_entity_poly.pdbx_strand_id
1 'polypeptide(L)'
;MSLEVDLLLQEAKESIEAAQNYRSELQQRLQGLNQARKQVRGSSGQAREALRRHFTELQAAATRLLSERLAALLLEVDSIESDSIRPLDECQNLIEHGVGQASELLREGEAALRCGLGEKEDKLGSFTKKAMHIQLDSLPEVPALVDVPCVSAQIDDSLLSLLRDRVSRHGSVSSHPPVQIEELQERPGSILVRWCKVDEDFAAADYRMQYRRSGSGGSQY
;
A
#
# COMPACT_ATOMS: atom_id res chain seq x y z
N MET A 1 11.47 -38.51 81.27
CA MET A 1 12.21 -39.66 80.66
C MET A 1 11.33 -40.47 79.70
N SER A 2 10.60 -41.54 80.06
CA SER A 2 9.81 -42.30 79.05
C SER A 2 8.77 -41.44 78.33
N LEU A 3 7.81 -40.88 79.08
CA LEU A 3 6.74 -39.99 78.58
C LEU A 3 7.21 -38.81 77.72
N GLU A 4 8.44 -38.38 77.91
CA GLU A 4 9.06 -37.22 77.26
C GLU A 4 9.69 -37.60 75.92
N VAL A 5 10.30 -38.80 75.85
CA VAL A 5 10.71 -39.43 74.59
C VAL A 5 9.50 -39.85 73.77
N ASP A 6 8.44 -40.38 74.41
CA ASP A 6 7.19 -40.74 73.74
C ASP A 6 6.49 -39.52 73.12
N LEU A 7 6.52 -38.36 73.78
CA LEU A 7 5.93 -37.11 73.30
C LEU A 7 6.74 -36.52 72.13
N LEU A 8 8.07 -36.51 72.20
CA LEU A 8 8.93 -36.13 71.06
C LEU A 8 8.76 -37.10 69.86
N LEU A 9 8.55 -38.40 70.13
CA LEU A 9 8.19 -39.39 69.10
C LEU A 9 6.81 -39.14 68.47
N GLN A 10 5.91 -38.46 69.18
CA GLN A 10 4.61 -38.09 68.67
C GLN A 10 4.68 -36.81 67.82
N GLU A 11 5.31 -35.74 68.30
CA GLU A 11 5.58 -34.52 67.53
C GLU A 11 6.34 -34.82 66.22
N ALA A 12 7.30 -35.76 66.26
CA ALA A 12 8.04 -36.17 65.07
C ALA A 12 7.15 -36.84 64.01
N LYS A 13 6.17 -37.67 64.41
CA LYS A 13 5.20 -38.29 63.48
C LYS A 13 4.30 -37.24 62.87
N GLU A 14 3.74 -36.36 63.69
CA GLU A 14 2.83 -35.28 63.27
C GLU A 14 3.54 -34.29 62.33
N SER A 15 4.82 -33.98 62.61
CA SER A 15 5.67 -33.16 61.71
C SER A 15 5.96 -33.85 60.38
N ILE A 16 6.19 -35.17 60.38
CA ILE A 16 6.40 -35.96 59.16
C ILE A 16 5.11 -36.02 58.33
N GLU A 17 3.96 -36.20 58.98
CA GLU A 17 2.64 -36.19 58.33
C GLU A 17 2.32 -34.83 57.70
N ALA A 18 2.54 -33.74 58.45
CA ALA A 18 2.40 -32.37 57.94
C ALA A 18 3.31 -32.09 56.73
N ALA A 19 4.57 -32.53 56.77
CA ALA A 19 5.51 -32.37 55.66
C ALA A 19 5.11 -33.21 54.41
N GLN A 20 4.57 -34.42 54.61
CA GLN A 20 4.05 -35.25 53.53
C GLN A 20 2.79 -34.65 52.89
N ASN A 21 1.91 -34.05 53.69
CA ASN A 21 0.71 -33.34 53.23
C ASN A 21 1.10 -32.09 52.43
N TYR A 22 1.98 -31.23 52.97
CA TYR A 22 2.44 -30.01 52.28
C TYR A 22 3.16 -30.31 50.95
N ARG A 23 3.99 -31.37 50.88
CA ARG A 23 4.59 -31.83 49.62
C ARG A 23 3.54 -32.22 48.59
N SER A 24 2.46 -32.86 49.03
CA SER A 24 1.37 -33.32 48.15
C SER A 24 0.54 -32.14 47.63
N GLU A 25 0.26 -31.14 48.48
CA GLU A 25 -0.31 -29.86 48.04
C GLU A 25 0.56 -29.13 47.02
N LEU A 26 1.87 -29.01 47.26
CA LEU A 26 2.79 -28.36 46.32
C LEU A 26 2.81 -29.07 44.96
N GLN A 27 2.73 -30.41 44.94
CA GLN A 27 2.61 -31.18 43.70
C GLN A 27 1.28 -30.92 42.98
N GLN A 28 0.16 -30.82 43.71
CA GLN A 28 -1.14 -30.47 43.14
C GLN A 28 -1.17 -29.04 42.59
N ARG A 29 -0.62 -28.05 43.33
CA ARG A 29 -0.48 -26.66 42.87
C ARG A 29 0.43 -26.55 41.64
N LEU A 30 1.51 -27.32 41.58
CA LEU A 30 2.40 -27.39 40.42
C LEU A 30 1.70 -27.99 39.18
N GLN A 31 0.82 -29.00 39.36
CA GLN A 31 -0.02 -29.52 38.27
C GLN A 31 -1.00 -28.44 37.77
N GLY A 32 -1.69 -27.75 38.67
CA GLY A 32 -2.58 -26.61 38.34
C GLY A 32 -1.86 -25.50 37.60
N LEU A 33 -0.67 -25.09 38.05
CA LEU A 33 0.16 -24.08 37.39
C LEU A 33 0.58 -24.50 35.98
N ASN A 34 0.87 -25.80 35.77
CA ASN A 34 1.20 -26.32 34.45
C ASN A 34 -0.02 -26.41 33.52
N GLN A 35 -1.23 -26.62 34.05
CA GLN A 35 -2.47 -26.50 33.29
C GLN A 35 -2.76 -25.04 32.93
N ALA A 36 -2.65 -24.11 33.88
CA ALA A 36 -2.80 -22.67 33.67
C ALA A 36 -1.82 -22.14 32.60
N ARG A 37 -0.53 -22.50 32.71
CA ARG A 37 0.50 -22.17 31.71
C ARG A 37 0.18 -22.75 30.33
N LYS A 38 -0.42 -23.95 30.24
CA LYS A 38 -0.89 -24.52 28.96
C LYS A 38 -2.07 -23.73 28.38
N GLN A 39 -3.05 -23.36 29.20
CA GLN A 39 -4.22 -22.56 28.78
C GLN A 39 -3.82 -21.19 28.22
N VAL A 40 -3.00 -20.42 28.95
CA VAL A 40 -2.51 -19.10 28.48
C VAL A 40 -1.69 -19.25 27.20
N ARG A 41 -0.78 -20.24 27.14
CA ARG A 41 0.07 -20.46 25.95
C ARG A 41 -0.74 -20.91 24.73
N GLY A 42 -1.73 -21.77 24.92
CA GLY A 42 -2.62 -22.25 23.85
C GLY A 42 -3.49 -21.14 23.27
N SER A 43 -4.28 -20.47 24.11
CA SER A 43 -5.15 -19.36 23.70
C SER A 43 -4.34 -18.21 23.08
N SER A 44 -3.24 -17.80 23.71
CA SER A 44 -2.33 -16.77 23.16
C SER A 44 -1.57 -17.25 21.90
N GLY A 45 -1.50 -18.54 21.63
CA GLY A 45 -0.98 -19.09 20.37
C GLY A 45 -2.01 -18.91 19.26
N GLN A 46 -3.22 -19.42 19.49
CA GLN A 46 -4.36 -19.34 18.59
C GLN A 46 -4.73 -17.89 18.24
N ALA A 47 -4.80 -17.00 19.22
CA ALA A 47 -5.09 -15.57 19.00
C ALA A 47 -4.02 -14.87 18.14
N ARG A 48 -2.73 -15.18 18.37
CA ARG A 48 -1.64 -14.64 17.52
C ARG A 48 -1.70 -15.20 16.09
N GLU A 49 -2.06 -16.46 15.93
CA GLU A 49 -2.21 -17.09 14.62
C GLU A 49 -3.40 -16.50 13.84
N ALA A 50 -4.56 -16.35 14.49
CA ALA A 50 -5.75 -15.72 13.91
C ALA A 50 -5.48 -14.28 13.45
N LEU A 51 -4.86 -13.45 14.31
CA LEU A 51 -4.45 -12.09 13.96
C LEU A 51 -3.46 -12.09 12.77
N ARG A 52 -2.42 -12.94 12.79
CA ARG A 52 -1.45 -13.03 11.68
C ARG A 52 -2.10 -13.43 10.36
N ARG A 53 -2.98 -14.44 10.39
CA ARG A 53 -3.74 -14.90 9.22
C ARG A 53 -4.56 -13.76 8.63
N HIS A 54 -5.47 -13.18 9.40
CA HIS A 54 -6.36 -12.12 8.93
C HIS A 54 -5.59 -10.90 8.39
N PHE A 55 -4.58 -10.40 9.10
CA PHE A 55 -3.82 -9.23 8.61
C PHE A 55 -2.98 -9.54 7.36
N THR A 56 -2.53 -10.78 7.17
CA THR A 56 -1.84 -11.21 5.92
C THR A 56 -2.83 -11.27 4.76
N GLU A 57 -4.01 -11.84 4.98
CA GLU A 57 -5.09 -11.94 3.98
C GLU A 57 -5.62 -10.55 3.59
N LEU A 58 -5.84 -9.67 4.59
CA LEU A 58 -6.22 -8.27 4.39
C LEU A 58 -5.16 -7.48 3.62
N GLN A 59 -3.87 -7.65 3.96
CA GLN A 59 -2.77 -7.00 3.22
C GLN A 59 -2.71 -7.48 1.76
N ALA A 60 -2.87 -8.79 1.51
CA ALA A 60 -2.91 -9.34 0.17
C ALA A 60 -4.10 -8.79 -0.65
N ALA A 61 -5.29 -8.74 -0.04
CA ALA A 61 -6.50 -8.21 -0.66
C ALA A 61 -6.39 -6.71 -0.97
N ALA A 62 -5.88 -5.90 -0.03
CA ALA A 62 -5.64 -4.47 -0.23
C ALA A 62 -4.60 -4.20 -1.32
N THR A 63 -3.51 -4.99 -1.35
CA THR A 63 -2.49 -4.92 -2.41
C THR A 63 -3.12 -5.20 -3.78
N ARG A 64 -3.95 -6.25 -3.89
CA ARG A 64 -4.61 -6.61 -5.14
C ARG A 64 -5.55 -5.51 -5.63
N LEU A 65 -6.39 -4.96 -4.74
CA LEU A 65 -7.32 -3.86 -5.07
C LEU A 65 -6.58 -2.62 -5.60
N LEU A 66 -5.43 -2.26 -5.00
CA LEU A 66 -4.61 -1.14 -5.45
C LEU A 66 -3.97 -1.41 -6.83
N SER A 67 -3.46 -2.63 -7.06
CA SER A 67 -2.94 -3.03 -8.38
C SER A 67 -4.04 -3.08 -9.45
N GLU A 68 -5.25 -3.54 -9.11
CA GLU A 68 -6.43 -3.53 -9.98
C GLU A 68 -6.82 -2.09 -10.38
N ARG A 69 -6.83 -1.14 -9.42
CA ARG A 69 -7.14 0.28 -9.73
C ARG A 69 -6.05 0.96 -10.54
N LEU A 70 -4.77 0.71 -10.25
CA LEU A 70 -3.65 1.21 -11.07
C LEU A 70 -3.74 0.64 -12.50
N ALA A 71 -4.02 -0.66 -12.62
CA ALA A 71 -4.39 -1.36 -13.86
C ALA A 71 -5.38 -0.55 -14.71
N ALA A 72 -6.54 -0.23 -14.14
CA ALA A 72 -7.60 0.49 -14.82
C ALA A 72 -7.22 1.94 -15.20
N LEU A 73 -6.50 2.65 -14.33
CA LEU A 73 -6.06 4.03 -14.60
C LEU A 73 -4.99 4.10 -15.71
N LEU A 74 -4.09 3.11 -15.81
CA LEU A 74 -3.12 3.07 -16.91
C LEU A 74 -3.82 2.79 -18.25
N LEU A 75 -4.75 1.83 -18.29
CA LEU A 75 -5.56 1.58 -19.50
C LEU A 75 -6.41 2.80 -19.92
N GLU A 76 -6.83 3.63 -18.97
CA GLU A 76 -7.52 4.90 -19.23
C GLU A 76 -6.57 5.93 -19.90
N VAL A 77 -5.30 6.00 -19.48
CA VAL A 77 -4.26 6.79 -20.17
C VAL A 77 -3.99 6.24 -21.57
N ASP A 78 -3.76 4.93 -21.71
CA ASP A 78 -3.42 4.28 -22.98
C ASP A 78 -4.52 4.47 -24.04
N SER A 79 -5.80 4.41 -23.63
CA SER A 79 -6.94 4.69 -24.51
C SER A 79 -6.99 6.17 -24.93
N ILE A 80 -6.82 7.09 -23.98
CA ILE A 80 -6.80 8.54 -24.26
C ILE A 80 -5.65 8.90 -25.21
N GLU A 81 -4.47 8.30 -25.03
CA GLU A 81 -3.33 8.49 -25.94
C GLU A 81 -3.66 7.95 -27.35
N SER A 82 -4.15 6.72 -27.48
CA SER A 82 -4.48 6.14 -28.79
C SER A 82 -5.58 6.91 -29.54
N ASP A 83 -6.63 7.34 -28.84
CA ASP A 83 -7.73 8.11 -29.43
C ASP A 83 -7.34 9.57 -29.73
N SER A 84 -6.34 10.13 -29.03
CA SER A 84 -5.82 11.48 -29.30
C SER A 84 -4.78 11.51 -30.43
N ILE A 85 -3.96 10.47 -30.59
CA ILE A 85 -2.92 10.40 -31.63
C ILE A 85 -3.54 10.11 -33.00
N ARG A 86 -4.51 9.20 -33.09
CA ARG A 86 -5.13 8.78 -34.37
C ARG A 86 -5.57 9.94 -35.29
N PRO A 87 -6.32 10.97 -34.85
CA PRO A 87 -6.67 12.11 -35.71
C PRO A 87 -5.47 13.01 -36.05
N LEU A 88 -4.40 13.00 -35.25
CA LEU A 88 -3.16 13.73 -35.56
C LEU A 88 -2.36 13.00 -36.65
N ASP A 89 -2.27 11.67 -36.60
CA ASP A 89 -1.69 10.84 -37.65
C ASP A 89 -2.45 11.03 -38.98
N GLU A 90 -3.78 11.02 -38.95
CA GLU A 90 -4.62 11.30 -40.12
C GLU A 90 -4.34 12.71 -40.70
N CYS A 91 -4.20 13.73 -39.84
CA CYS A 91 -3.81 15.07 -40.27
C CYS A 91 -2.37 15.13 -40.83
N GLN A 92 -1.42 14.40 -40.23
CA GLN A 92 -0.04 14.33 -40.72
C GLN A 92 0.03 13.68 -42.11
N ASN A 93 -0.66 12.56 -42.33
CA ASN A 93 -0.74 11.91 -43.64
C ASN A 93 -1.30 12.85 -44.73
N LEU A 94 -2.33 13.64 -44.40
CA LEU A 94 -2.89 14.64 -45.32
C LEU A 94 -1.88 15.77 -45.65
N ILE A 95 -1.13 16.24 -44.65
CA ILE A 95 -0.08 17.26 -44.83
C ILE A 95 1.09 16.70 -45.64
N GLU A 96 1.59 15.51 -45.31
CA GLU A 96 2.70 14.85 -46.01
C GLU A 96 2.35 14.55 -47.47
N HIS A 97 1.12 14.10 -47.75
CA HIS A 97 0.65 13.93 -49.12
C HIS A 97 0.59 15.26 -49.88
N GLY A 98 0.10 16.34 -49.26
CA GLY A 98 0.10 17.68 -49.86
C GLY A 98 1.51 18.24 -50.09
N VAL A 99 2.42 18.05 -49.15
CA VAL A 99 3.84 18.40 -49.27
C VAL A 99 4.53 17.54 -50.33
N GLY A 100 4.18 16.27 -50.45
CA GLY A 100 4.68 15.36 -51.48
C GLY A 100 4.24 15.80 -52.87
N GLN A 101 2.96 16.13 -53.06
CA GLN A 101 2.45 16.70 -54.32
C GLN A 101 3.13 18.03 -54.66
N ALA A 102 3.29 18.93 -53.68
CA ALA A 102 4.01 20.19 -53.89
C ALA A 102 5.52 19.99 -54.14
N SER A 103 6.14 18.96 -53.55
CA SER A 103 7.55 18.64 -53.72
C SER A 103 7.84 17.95 -55.04
N GLU A 104 6.92 17.12 -55.56
CA GLU A 104 7.02 16.60 -56.93
C GLU A 104 6.71 17.71 -57.96
N LEU A 105 5.74 18.59 -57.72
CA LEU A 105 5.54 19.78 -58.57
C LEU A 105 6.79 20.67 -58.59
N LEU A 106 7.43 20.89 -57.45
CA LEU A 106 8.71 21.59 -57.36
C LEU A 106 9.84 20.80 -58.01
N ARG A 107 9.88 19.46 -57.88
CA ARG A 107 10.95 18.60 -58.42
C ARG A 107 10.78 18.34 -59.91
N GLU A 108 9.59 18.43 -60.49
CA GLU A 108 9.42 18.51 -61.95
C GLU A 108 9.92 19.88 -62.47
N GLY A 109 9.85 20.93 -61.65
CA GLY A 109 10.49 22.23 -61.89
C GLY A 109 12.01 22.31 -61.58
N GLU A 110 12.53 21.51 -60.64
CA GLU A 110 13.91 21.57 -60.12
C GLU A 110 14.83 20.38 -60.51
N ALA A 111 14.26 19.24 -60.94
CA ALA A 111 14.72 17.86 -60.71
C ALA A 111 16.18 17.61 -60.27
N ALA A 112 16.37 17.55 -58.90
CA ALA A 112 17.60 17.09 -58.17
C ALA A 112 17.64 16.54 -56.66
N LEU A 113 17.05 17.10 -55.55
CA LEU A 113 17.84 17.36 -54.28
C LEU A 113 17.85 16.62 -52.84
N ARG A 114 16.82 15.98 -52.19
CA ARG A 114 16.54 16.14 -50.68
C ARG A 114 16.68 14.89 -49.70
N CYS A 115 16.87 15.01 -48.33
CA CYS A 115 17.12 13.91 -47.28
C CYS A 115 16.89 14.24 -45.72
N GLY A 116 17.08 13.30 -44.72
CA GLY A 116 16.91 13.46 -43.20
C GLY A 116 17.45 12.35 -42.18
N LEU A 117 17.38 12.49 -40.80
CA LEU A 117 18.01 11.63 -39.68
C LEU A 117 17.37 11.65 -38.20
N GLY A 118 17.81 10.84 -37.16
CA GLY A 118 17.31 10.78 -35.70
C GLY A 118 18.10 9.92 -34.60
N GLU A 119 17.71 9.82 -33.26
CA GLU A 119 18.52 9.17 -32.12
C GLU A 119 17.89 8.38 -30.84
N LYS A 120 18.04 8.79 -29.52
CA LYS A 120 18.16 7.99 -28.18
C LYS A 120 17.00 8.04 -27.08
N GLU A 121 16.95 7.54 -25.78
CA GLU A 121 17.74 6.82 -24.66
C GLU A 121 16.76 6.05 -23.63
N ASP A 122 16.80 5.62 -22.31
CA ASP A 122 17.58 5.55 -20.98
C ASP A 122 16.97 4.51 -19.91
N LYS A 123 17.50 4.23 -18.65
CA LYS A 123 16.86 3.66 -17.34
C LYS A 123 17.91 3.30 -16.17
N LEU A 124 17.80 2.75 -14.89
CA LEU A 124 16.89 2.32 -13.71
C LEU A 124 17.83 1.91 -12.44
N GLY A 125 17.64 1.48 -11.12
CA GLY A 125 16.71 1.07 -9.95
C GLY A 125 17.59 0.56 -8.69
N SER A 126 17.34 0.05 -7.42
CA SER A 126 16.35 -0.30 -6.29
C SER A 126 17.17 -0.55 -4.91
N PHE A 127 16.91 -1.06 -3.64
CA PHE A 127 15.90 -1.65 -2.63
C PHE A 127 16.55 -1.62 -1.13
N THR A 128 16.33 -2.16 0.13
CA THR A 128 15.69 -3.20 1.09
C THR A 128 15.94 -2.77 2.63
N LYS A 129 15.72 -3.31 3.92
CA LYS A 129 15.43 -4.56 4.78
C LYS A 129 15.32 -4.28 6.38
N LYS A 130 14.88 -5.18 7.35
CA LYS A 130 14.80 -4.98 8.91
C LYS A 130 14.65 -6.25 9.91
N ALA A 131 14.75 -6.14 11.29
CA ALA A 131 14.64 -7.24 12.38
C ALA A 131 14.17 -6.89 13.89
N MET A 132 14.10 -7.81 14.94
CA MET A 132 13.64 -7.63 16.42
C MET A 132 13.90 -8.77 17.55
N HIS A 133 13.48 -8.64 18.88
CA HIS A 133 13.92 -9.36 20.19
C HIS A 133 12.81 -9.50 21.36
N ILE A 134 12.80 -9.88 22.71
CA ILE A 134 13.54 -10.55 23.93
C ILE A 134 12.61 -10.48 25.28
N GLN A 135 12.65 -10.93 26.61
CA GLN A 135 13.06 -11.98 27.70
C GLN A 135 12.38 -11.63 29.14
N LEU A 136 12.44 -12.19 30.43
CA LEU A 136 12.50 -13.50 31.24
C LEU A 136 12.29 -13.40 32.86
N ASP A 137 11.94 -14.51 33.62
CA ASP A 137 12.29 -15.05 35.05
C ASP A 137 11.66 -14.87 36.54
N SER A 138 12.08 -15.70 37.57
CA SER A 138 11.75 -15.95 39.06
C SER A 138 10.54 -16.86 39.54
N LEU A 139 10.21 -17.04 40.87
CA LEU A 139 9.25 -18.09 41.41
C LEU A 139 7.94 -17.59 42.14
N PRO A 140 6.69 -18.05 41.79
CA PRO A 140 5.43 -17.37 42.18
C PRO A 140 4.20 -18.24 42.64
N GLU A 141 3.07 -17.56 42.94
CA GLU A 141 1.72 -18.11 43.22
C GLU A 141 0.96 -18.60 41.96
N VAL A 142 -0.19 -19.29 42.15
CA VAL A 142 -0.95 -20.02 41.11
C VAL A 142 -2.45 -19.68 41.12
N PRO A 143 -2.99 -18.91 40.15
CA PRO A 143 -4.43 -18.67 40.01
C PRO A 143 -5.19 -19.88 39.44
N ALA A 144 -6.50 -19.96 39.73
CA ALA A 144 -7.37 -21.06 39.26
C ALA A 144 -7.79 -20.90 37.79
N LEU A 145 -8.11 -22.00 37.10
CA LEU A 145 -8.25 -22.02 35.63
C LEU A 145 -9.35 -21.11 35.05
N VAL A 146 -10.37 -20.74 35.83
CA VAL A 146 -11.39 -19.76 35.40
C VAL A 146 -10.90 -18.31 35.48
N ASP A 147 -9.97 -18.04 36.40
CA ASP A 147 -9.33 -16.73 36.60
C ASP A 147 -8.05 -16.57 35.75
N VAL A 148 -7.57 -17.67 35.16
CA VAL A 148 -6.41 -17.71 34.26
C VAL A 148 -6.80 -17.13 32.88
N PRO A 149 -6.17 -16.02 32.44
CA PRO A 149 -6.60 -15.31 31.23
C PRO A 149 -6.67 -16.19 29.98
N CYS A 150 -7.88 -16.29 29.40
CA CYS A 150 -8.10 -16.87 28.08
C CYS A 150 -8.05 -15.75 27.03
N VAL A 151 -7.04 -15.76 26.17
CA VAL A 151 -6.85 -14.73 25.14
C VAL A 151 -7.59 -15.12 23.87
N SER A 152 -8.59 -14.35 23.47
CA SER A 152 -9.23 -14.44 22.15
C SER A 152 -8.92 -13.18 21.31
N ALA A 153 -8.94 -13.33 19.99
CA ALA A 153 -8.92 -12.21 19.06
C ALA A 153 -10.33 -12.04 18.50
N GLN A 154 -10.88 -10.83 18.60
CA GLN A 154 -12.13 -10.44 17.93
C GLN A 154 -11.76 -9.62 16.70
N ILE A 155 -12.39 -9.91 15.56
CA ILE A 155 -12.05 -9.38 14.24
C ILE A 155 -13.36 -9.09 13.51
N ASP A 156 -13.40 -7.99 12.76
CA ASP A 156 -14.56 -7.55 11.96
C ASP A 156 -14.16 -7.43 10.49
N ASP A 157 -15.07 -7.83 9.59
CA ASP A 157 -14.83 -7.91 8.15
C ASP A 157 -15.20 -6.62 7.39
N SER A 158 -15.82 -5.63 8.06
CA SER A 158 -16.28 -4.39 7.41
C SER A 158 -15.15 -3.56 6.77
N LEU A 159 -13.92 -3.68 7.28
CA LEU A 159 -12.76 -2.95 6.76
C LEU A 159 -12.45 -3.30 5.30
N LEU A 160 -12.64 -4.56 4.89
CA LEU A 160 -12.33 -4.99 3.52
C LEU A 160 -13.34 -4.46 2.48
N SER A 161 -14.63 -4.34 2.85
CA SER A 161 -15.64 -3.75 1.96
C SER A 161 -15.45 -2.24 1.83
N LEU A 162 -15.14 -1.55 2.93
CA LEU A 162 -14.79 -0.12 2.92
C LEU A 162 -13.53 0.15 2.08
N LEU A 163 -12.47 -0.66 2.22
CA LEU A 163 -11.27 -0.52 1.40
C LEU A 163 -11.58 -0.70 -0.10
N ARG A 164 -12.41 -1.67 -0.48
CA ARG A 164 -12.81 -1.88 -1.88
C ARG A 164 -13.52 -0.66 -2.47
N ASP A 165 -14.52 -0.12 -1.77
CA ASP A 165 -15.29 1.05 -2.21
C ASP A 165 -14.48 2.36 -2.26
N ARG A 166 -13.47 2.49 -1.39
CA ARG A 166 -12.58 3.66 -1.39
C ARG A 166 -11.49 3.56 -2.45
N VAL A 167 -10.97 2.36 -2.73
CA VAL A 167 -9.94 2.15 -3.76
C VAL A 167 -10.52 2.17 -5.17
N SER A 168 -11.71 1.62 -5.42
CA SER A 168 -12.35 1.65 -6.75
C SER A 168 -12.59 3.07 -7.26
N ARG A 169 -12.79 4.03 -6.34
CA ARG A 169 -13.03 5.46 -6.60
C ARG A 169 -11.79 6.35 -6.39
N HIS A 170 -10.61 5.76 -6.24
CA HIS A 170 -9.37 6.53 -6.02
C HIS A 170 -8.69 6.88 -7.34
N GLY A 171 -8.38 8.18 -7.53
CA GLY A 171 -7.80 8.71 -8.77
C GLY A 171 -8.75 8.71 -9.96
N SER A 172 -8.40 9.45 -11.00
CA SER A 172 -9.11 9.58 -12.27
C SER A 172 -8.15 10.16 -13.32
N VAL A 173 -8.22 9.71 -14.57
CA VAL A 173 -7.55 10.38 -15.69
C VAL A 173 -8.51 11.38 -16.36
N SER A 174 -7.98 12.46 -16.94
CA SER A 174 -8.74 13.46 -17.69
C SER A 174 -8.04 13.75 -19.02
N SER A 175 -8.76 13.59 -20.14
CA SER A 175 -8.24 13.85 -21.49
C SER A 175 -7.97 15.33 -21.77
N HIS A 176 -8.63 16.23 -21.03
CA HIS A 176 -8.52 17.68 -21.18
C HIS A 176 -8.07 18.33 -19.86
N PRO A 177 -7.29 19.43 -19.90
CA PRO A 177 -7.07 20.26 -18.72
C PRO A 177 -8.37 21.01 -18.35
N PRO A 178 -8.59 21.38 -17.07
CA PRO A 178 -9.77 22.15 -16.66
C PRO A 178 -9.96 23.42 -17.49
N VAL A 179 -8.84 24.09 -17.73
CA VAL A 179 -8.74 25.38 -18.38
C VAL A 179 -7.49 25.41 -19.26
N GLN A 180 -7.61 26.00 -20.44
CA GLN A 180 -6.49 26.22 -21.35
C GLN A 180 -6.14 27.71 -21.34
N ILE A 181 -4.87 28.03 -21.14
CA ILE A 181 -4.37 29.40 -21.32
C ILE A 181 -4.12 29.61 -22.82
N GLU A 182 -4.75 30.63 -23.39
CA GLU A 182 -4.69 30.99 -24.80
C GLU A 182 -3.62 32.05 -25.09
N GLU A 183 -3.47 33.02 -24.18
CA GLU A 183 -2.53 34.14 -24.32
C GLU A 183 -1.99 34.54 -22.94
N LEU A 184 -0.66 34.64 -22.81
CA LEU A 184 -0.01 35.42 -21.75
C LEU A 184 0.50 36.72 -22.38
N GLN A 185 0.19 37.84 -21.75
CA GLN A 185 0.70 39.15 -22.14
C GLN A 185 1.29 39.86 -20.92
N GLU A 186 2.61 40.05 -20.93
CA GLU A 186 3.30 40.80 -19.88
C GLU A 186 2.85 42.26 -19.83
N ARG A 187 2.78 42.78 -18.61
CA ARG A 187 2.44 44.17 -18.28
C ARG A 187 3.38 44.64 -17.16
N PRO A 188 3.60 45.96 -16.96
CA PRO A 188 4.44 46.43 -15.87
C PRO A 188 3.97 45.88 -14.51
N GLY A 189 4.80 45.05 -13.86
CA GLY A 189 4.51 44.40 -12.59
C GLY A 189 3.39 43.34 -12.59
N SER A 190 2.93 42.86 -13.77
CA SER A 190 1.79 41.93 -13.86
C SER A 190 1.77 41.13 -15.17
N ILE A 191 0.91 40.12 -15.25
CA ILE A 191 0.65 39.36 -16.49
C ILE A 191 -0.86 39.32 -16.71
N LEU A 192 -1.31 39.70 -17.91
CA LEU A 192 -2.67 39.48 -18.36
C LEU A 192 -2.75 38.08 -18.99
N VAL A 193 -3.75 37.29 -18.58
CA VAL A 193 -3.93 35.90 -19.04
C VAL A 193 -5.31 35.79 -19.70
N ARG A 194 -5.37 35.39 -20.97
CA ARG A 194 -6.61 34.88 -21.58
C ARG A 194 -6.64 33.37 -21.43
N TRP A 195 -7.79 32.85 -21.00
CA TRP A 195 -8.01 31.45 -20.68
C TRP A 195 -9.46 31.07 -20.98
N CYS A 196 -9.68 29.81 -21.35
CA CYS A 196 -11.01 29.24 -21.59
C CYS A 196 -11.22 27.98 -20.74
N LYS A 197 -12.46 27.73 -20.32
CA LYS A 197 -12.89 26.47 -19.68
C LYS A 197 -13.10 25.44 -20.78
N VAL A 198 -12.49 24.25 -20.66
CA VAL A 198 -12.49 23.25 -21.75
C VAL A 198 -13.65 22.26 -21.62
N ASP A 199 -14.13 22.04 -20.40
CA ASP A 199 -15.25 21.14 -20.07
C ASP A 199 -16.11 21.80 -18.97
N GLU A 200 -17.44 21.72 -19.07
CA GLU A 200 -18.36 22.35 -18.12
C GLU A 200 -18.54 21.51 -16.83
N ASP A 201 -18.60 20.18 -16.92
CA ASP A 201 -18.94 19.26 -15.81
C ASP A 201 -17.77 19.02 -14.82
N PHE A 202 -16.80 19.94 -14.82
CA PHE A 202 -15.49 19.77 -14.21
C PHE A 202 -15.47 19.98 -12.67
N ALA A 203 -14.99 18.98 -11.93
CA ALA A 203 -14.82 19.06 -10.48
C ALA A 203 -13.53 19.77 -10.06
N ALA A 204 -13.59 20.66 -9.07
CA ALA A 204 -12.42 21.41 -8.60
C ALA A 204 -11.41 20.53 -7.84
N ALA A 205 -10.13 20.59 -8.23
CA ALA A 205 -9.00 19.90 -7.59
C ALA A 205 -7.67 20.63 -7.88
N ASP A 206 -6.54 20.09 -7.43
CA ASP A 206 -5.21 20.66 -7.62
C ASP A 206 -4.58 20.24 -8.96
N TYR A 207 -4.30 21.21 -9.84
CA TYR A 207 -3.70 20.97 -11.16
C TYR A 207 -2.29 21.52 -11.28
N ARG A 208 -1.40 20.75 -11.91
CA ARG A 208 -0.05 21.20 -12.28
C ARG A 208 -0.10 21.81 -13.67
N MET A 209 0.29 23.08 -13.79
CA MET A 209 0.49 23.71 -15.10
C MET A 209 1.57 22.95 -15.88
N GLN A 210 1.24 22.46 -17.08
CA GLN A 210 2.19 21.84 -17.99
C GLN A 210 2.66 22.87 -19.02
N TYR A 211 3.97 23.01 -19.18
CA TYR A 211 4.56 23.93 -20.17
C TYR A 211 4.53 23.29 -21.57
N ARG A 212 3.54 23.65 -22.37
CA ARG A 212 3.54 23.35 -23.81
C ARG A 212 4.49 24.32 -24.52
N ARG A 213 5.57 23.82 -25.11
CA ARG A 213 6.32 24.59 -26.12
C ARG A 213 5.40 24.84 -27.31
N SER A 214 4.99 26.08 -27.52
CA SER A 214 4.58 26.55 -28.84
C SER A 214 5.74 26.33 -29.81
N GLY A 215 5.52 25.56 -30.88
CA GLY A 215 6.55 25.30 -31.87
C GLY A 215 7.03 26.62 -32.47
N SER A 216 8.30 26.95 -32.25
CA SER A 216 8.91 28.18 -32.77
C SER A 216 9.19 28.02 -34.27
N GLY A 217 8.13 28.14 -35.08
CA GLY A 217 8.18 28.29 -36.54
C GLY A 217 8.79 29.63 -36.96
N GLY A 218 9.92 29.99 -36.38
CA GLY A 218 10.71 31.16 -36.74
C GLY A 218 11.56 30.82 -37.94
N SER A 219 11.17 31.31 -39.11
CA SER A 219 12.02 31.28 -40.31
C SER A 219 13.34 31.99 -40.03
N GLN A 220 14.44 31.26 -40.11
CA GLN A 220 15.79 31.80 -40.27
C GLN A 220 16.58 30.88 -41.21
N TYR A 221 17.20 31.50 -42.22
CA TYR A 221 17.96 30.92 -43.34
C TYR A 221 17.09 30.24 -44.41
#